data_AF-A0AAP4C8V4-F1
#
_entry.id   AF-A0AAP4C8V4-F1
#
_cell.length_a   1.000
_cell.length_b   1.000
_cell.length_c   1.000
_cell.angle_alpha   90.00
_cell.angle_beta   90.00
_cell.angle_gamma   90.00
#
_symmetry.space_group_name_H-M   'P 1'
#
loop_
_entity.id
_entity.type
_entity.pdbx_description
1 polymer ?
#
loop_
_entity_poly.entity_id
_entity_poly.type
_entity_poly.pdbx_seq_one_letter_code
_entity_poly.pdbx_strand_id
1 'polypeptide(L)' 'VIILRHVLLSHHGLLEYGSPVRPKIMEAEIIHMIDNLDAEMMMMTSALALVGEGEMTNRIFAMDNRSFYKPNFDK' A
#
# COMPACT_ATOMS: atom_id res chain seq x y z
N VAL A 1 -26.37 -8.67 7.62
CA VAL A 1 -25.01 -8.31 8.08
C VAL A 1 -24.67 -6.90 7.59
N ILE A 2 -24.83 -5.86 8.42
CA ILE A 2 -24.66 -4.45 7.99
C ILE A 2 -23.20 -3.99 8.10
N ILE A 3 -22.52 -4.37 9.19
CA ILE A 3 -21.15 -3.94 9.52
C ILE A 3 -20.14 -4.44 8.48
N LEU A 4 -20.15 -5.75 8.17
CA LEU A 4 -19.25 -6.32 7.17
C LEU A 4 -19.42 -5.69 5.79
N ARG A 5 -20.67 -5.43 5.38
CA ARG A 5 -20.96 -4.74 4.11
C ARG A 5 -20.40 -3.33 4.11
N HIS A 6 -20.50 -2.61 5.24
CA HIS A 6 -19.89 -1.28 5.37
C HIS A 6 -18.37 -1.36 5.20
N VAL A 7 -17.69 -2.28 5.90
CA VAL A 7 -16.23 -2.47 5.77
C VAL A 7 -15.82 -2.71 4.32
N LEU A 8 -16.51 -3.64 3.63
CA LEU A 8 -16.22 -3.94 2.22
C LEU A 8 -16.49 -2.76 1.29
N LEU A 9 -17.51 -1.95 1.55
CA LEU A 9 -17.79 -0.78 0.71
C LEU A 9 -16.92 0.42 1.04
N SER A 10 -16.29 0.47 2.22
CA SER A 10 -15.54 1.64 2.64
C SER A 10 -14.03 1.48 2.61
N HIS A 11 -13.50 0.28 2.35
CA HIS A 11 -12.07 -0.01 2.49
C HIS A 11 -11.15 0.81 1.58
N HIS A 12 -11.63 1.34 0.46
CA HIS A 12 -10.86 2.27 -0.35
C HIS A 12 -10.74 3.68 0.29
N GLY A 13 -11.42 3.94 1.40
CA GLY A 13 -11.23 5.12 2.25
C GLY A 13 -11.86 6.40 1.71
N LEU A 14 -11.33 6.89 0.59
CA LEU A 14 -11.74 8.14 -0.06
C LEU A 14 -12.65 7.86 -1.26
N LEU A 15 -13.56 8.80 -1.55
CA LEU A 15 -14.46 8.67 -2.70
C LEU A 15 -13.66 8.72 -4.01
N GLU A 16 -12.59 9.50 -3.99
CA GLU A 16 -11.62 9.70 -5.05
C GLU A 16 -10.83 8.41 -5.37
N TYR A 17 -10.70 7.49 -4.41
CA TYR A 17 -10.09 6.17 -4.60
C TYR A 17 -11.12 5.11 -5.02
N GLY A 18 -12.33 5.52 -5.39
CA GLY A 18 -13.39 4.63 -5.82
C GLY A 18 -14.24 4.07 -4.68
N SER A 19 -14.07 4.54 -3.44
CA SER A 19 -14.89 4.12 -2.31
C SER A 19 -16.32 4.67 -2.45
N PRO A 20 -17.39 3.84 -2.49
CA PRO A 20 -18.76 4.35 -2.50
C PRO A 20 -19.14 5.12 -1.23
N VAL A 21 -18.49 4.83 -0.11
CA VAL A 21 -18.67 5.50 1.19
C VAL A 21 -17.33 5.60 1.90
N ARG A 22 -17.16 6.59 2.79
CA ARG A 22 -16.00 6.65 3.67
C ARG A 22 -16.13 5.67 4.84
N PRO A 23 -15.03 5.20 5.46
CA PRO A 23 -15.09 4.43 6.69
C PRO A 23 -15.81 5.25 7.78
N LYS A 24 -16.57 4.55 8.63
CA LYS A 24 -17.39 5.16 9.69
C LYS A 24 -17.28 4.42 11.03
N ILE A 25 -16.45 3.39 11.07
CA ILE A 25 -16.17 2.56 12.24
C ILE A 25 -14.69 2.26 12.27
N MET A 26 -14.15 1.98 13.46
CA MET A 26 -12.72 1.77 13.66
C MET A 26 -12.18 0.61 12.82
N GLU A 27 -12.93 -0.49 12.73
CA GLU A 27 -12.53 -1.65 11.95
C GLU A 27 -12.38 -1.32 10.47
N ALA A 28 -13.27 -0.50 9.93
CA ALA A 28 -13.21 -0.08 8.54
C ALA A 28 -12.03 0.87 8.26
N GLU A 29 -11.71 1.76 9.20
CA GLU A 29 -10.51 2.63 9.12
C GLU A 29 -9.23 1.80 9.15
N ILE A 30 -9.15 0.82 10.05
CA ILE A 30 -8.01 -0.10 10.14
C ILE A 30 -7.83 -0.87 8.83
N ILE A 31 -8.91 -1.41 8.28
CA ILE A 31 -8.86 -2.14 7.00
C ILE A 31 -8.40 -1.22 5.87
N HIS A 32 -8.88 0.03 5.81
CA HIS A 32 -8.41 0.99 4.80
C HIS A 32 -6.91 1.28 4.92
N MET A 33 -6.40 1.49 6.14
CA MET A 33 -4.97 1.72 6.36
C MET A 33 -4.13 0.50 5.95
N ILE A 34 -4.61 -0.72 6.22
CA ILE A 34 -3.95 -1.96 5.81
C ILE A 34 -3.93 -2.08 4.29
N ASP A 35 -5.01 -1.75 3.61
CA ASP A 35 -5.12 -1.80 2.13
C ASP A 35 -4.11 -0.85 1.48
N ASN A 36 -4.01 0.39 1.97
CA ASN A 36 -2.99 1.33 1.51
C ASN A 36 -1.57 0.78 1.75
N LEU A 37 -1.29 0.29 2.96
CA LEU A 37 0.02 -0.25 3.31
C LEU A 37 0.41 -1.43 2.40
N ASP A 38 -0.53 -2.34 2.11
CA ASP A 38 -0.28 -3.46 1.21
C ASP A 38 0.09 -2.99 -0.20
N ALA A 39 -0.64 -2.00 -0.73
CA ALA A 39 -0.33 -1.42 -2.04
C ALA A 39 1.06 -0.76 -2.06
N GLU A 40 1.44 -0.02 -1.02
CA GLU A 40 2.79 0.56 -0.90
C GLU A 40 3.89 -0.52 -0.86
N MET A 41 3.67 -1.58 -0.07
CA MET A 41 4.61 -2.70 0.03
C MET A 41 4.70 -3.49 -1.28
N MET A 42 3.61 -3.68 -1.99
CA MET A 42 3.61 -4.33 -3.31
C MET A 42 4.44 -3.52 -4.32
N MET A 43 4.27 -2.19 -4.36
CA MET A 43 5.07 -1.32 -5.24
C MET A 43 6.55 -1.39 -4.89
N MET A 44 6.89 -1.34 -3.60
CA MET A 44 8.28 -1.41 -3.14
C MET A 44 8.93 -2.75 -3.48
N THR A 45 8.26 -3.87 -3.18
CA THR A 45 8.77 -5.22 -3.46
C THR A 45 8.91 -5.48 -4.96
N SER A 46 7.97 -5.01 -5.77
CA SER A 46 8.05 -5.11 -7.23
C SER A 46 9.26 -4.35 -7.78
N ALA A 47 9.55 -3.15 -7.27
CA ALA A 47 10.73 -2.39 -7.70
C ALA A 47 12.05 -3.04 -7.25
N LEU A 48 12.11 -3.57 -6.02
CA LEU A 48 13.28 -4.29 -5.50
C LEU A 48 13.54 -5.62 -6.24
N ALA A 49 12.51 -6.23 -6.81
CA ALA A 49 12.66 -7.44 -7.63
C ALA A 49 13.44 -7.17 -8.94
N LEU A 50 13.49 -5.92 -9.41
CA LEU A 50 14.13 -5.53 -10.67
C LEU A 50 15.61 -5.18 -10.53
N VAL A 51 16.15 -5.15 -9.31
CA VAL A 51 17.55 -4.79 -9.04
C VAL A 51 18.31 -5.91 -8.34
N GLY A 52 19.63 -5.92 -8.51
CA GLY A 52 20.55 -6.82 -7.84
C GLY A 52 20.69 -6.50 -6.35
N GLU A 53 21.23 -7.44 -5.59
CA GLU A 53 21.59 -7.19 -4.20
C GLU A 53 22.70 -6.13 -4.11
N GLY A 54 22.58 -5.24 -3.13
CA GLY A 54 23.50 -4.11 -2.99
C GLY A 54 23.19 -2.94 -3.93
N GLU A 55 22.13 -3.02 -4.74
CA GLU A 55 21.73 -1.96 -5.67
C GLU A 55 20.52 -1.16 -5.15
N MET A 56 20.35 0.02 -5.73
CA MET A 56 19.20 0.91 -5.48
C MET A 56 18.19 0.77 -6.62
N THR A 57 16.90 0.83 -6.30
CA THR A 57 15.85 0.99 -7.31
C THR A 57 15.94 2.37 -7.98
N ASN A 58 15.39 2.46 -9.19
CA ASN A 58 15.00 3.75 -9.75
C ASN A 58 14.01 4.49 -8.84
N ARG A 59 13.88 5.80 -9.05
CA ARG A 59 12.91 6.62 -8.32
C ARG A 59 11.49 6.19 -8.69
N ILE A 60 10.67 5.92 -7.68
CA ILE A 60 9.28 5.48 -7.88
C ILE A 60 8.37 6.69 -7.66
N PHE A 61 7.74 7.16 -8.74
CA PHE A 61 6.88 8.36 -8.69
C PHE A 61 5.76 8.25 -7.65
N ALA A 62 5.08 7.10 -7.60
CA ALA A 62 4.00 6.83 -6.66
C ALA A 62 4.43 6.71 -5.18
N MET A 63 5.74 6.65 -4.90
CA MET A 63 6.33 6.57 -3.56
C MET A 63 7.11 7.86 -3.25
N ASP A 64 6.53 9.03 -3.51
CA ASP A 64 7.18 10.34 -3.32
C ASP A 64 8.54 10.48 -4.05
N ASN A 65 8.67 9.84 -5.23
CA ASN A 65 9.94 9.79 -5.97
C ASN A 65 11.12 9.25 -5.14
N ARG A 66 10.88 8.34 -4.20
CA ARG A 66 11.92 7.66 -3.42
C ARG A 66 12.59 6.53 -4.21
N SER A 67 13.82 6.21 -3.84
CA SER A 67 14.56 5.02 -4.25
C SER A 67 14.80 4.13 -3.04
N PHE A 68 14.83 2.82 -3.26
CA PHE A 68 14.95 1.82 -2.21
C PHE A 68 16.19 0.96 -2.40
N TYR A 69 16.87 0.65 -1.31
CA TYR A 69 18.04 -0.21 -1.31
C TYR A 69 17.64 -1.68 -1.18
N LYS A 70 18.23 -2.55 -1.99
CA LYS A 70 18.12 -4.00 -1.80
C LYS A 70 19.31 -4.48 -0.95
N PRO A 71 19.09 -4.85 0.32
CA PRO A 71 20.17 -5.31 1.17
C PRO A 71 20.81 -6.58 0.63
N ASN A 72 22.14 -6.64 0.75
CA ASN A 72 22.91 -7.87 0.64
C ASN A 72 23.19 -8.33 2.08
N PHE A 73 22.64 -9.48 2.47
CA PHE A 73 22.79 -10.01 3.84
C PHE A 73 24.00 -10.94 4.00
N ASP A 74 24.72 -11.23 2.92
CA ASP A 74 25.90 -12.08 2.90
C ASP A 74 27.19 -11.28 3.20
N LYS A 75 27.09 -9.97 3.47
CA LYS A 75 28.18 -9.08 3.89
C LYS A 75 27.94 -8.47 5.26
#